data_AF-A0A1V9TLY0-F1
#
_entry.id   AF-A0A1V9TLY0-F1
#
_cell.length_a   1.000
_cell.length_b   1.000
_cell.length_c   1.000
_cell.angle_alpha   90.00
_cell.angle_beta   90.00
_cell.angle_gamma   90.00
#
_symmetry.space_group_name_H-M   'P 1'
#
loop_
_entity.id
_entity.type
_entity.pdbx_description
1 polymer ?
#
loop_
_entity_poly.entity_id
_entity_poly.type
_entity_poly.pdbx_seq_one_letter_code
_entity_poly.pdbx_strand_id
1 'polypeptide(L)'
;MSSTLKKNKPSFNVPYNYTGLRNIIFERRLDTLWAAVIIGIVAGFAFLSNYLAHDYGGFSITGPLSSWLTFLTSNGMSISWGMYFTVGIVLGSFVCSLGNGEFKLQGSDGKTLFKAFIGGILMGFGAGLAKGCLVSNGLVYTAMFSIQGWIALISIFFGITCSSLLMFQIIPSHHLSYVNR
;
A
#
# COMPACT_ATOMS: atom_id res chain seq x y z
N MET A 1 40.36 12.40 5.74
CA MET A 1 40.16 12.58 4.29
C MET A 1 38.77 12.03 3.96
N SER A 2 37.73 12.84 4.22
CA SER A 2 36.31 12.46 4.10
C SER A 2 35.81 12.95 2.75
N SER A 3 35.59 12.02 1.82
CA SER A 3 35.05 12.32 0.50
C SER A 3 33.53 12.53 0.61
N THR A 4 33.14 13.77 0.36
CA THR A 4 31.76 14.25 0.30
C THR A 4 30.98 13.57 -0.83
N LEU A 5 30.10 12.62 -0.48
CA LEU A 5 29.12 12.06 -1.42
C LEU A 5 28.13 13.16 -1.83
N LYS A 6 28.39 13.79 -2.98
CA LYS A 6 27.46 14.72 -3.65
C LYS A 6 26.19 13.97 -4.00
N LYS A 7 25.13 14.18 -3.21
CA LYS A 7 23.77 13.65 -3.43
C LYS A 7 23.17 14.30 -4.67
N ASN A 8 23.51 13.77 -5.85
CA ASN A 8 22.93 14.18 -7.11
C ASN A 8 21.50 13.63 -7.13
N LYS A 9 20.50 14.49 -6.89
CA LYS A 9 19.09 14.14 -7.08
C LYS A 9 18.93 13.89 -8.58
N PRO A 10 18.62 12.68 -9.06
CA PRO A 10 18.31 12.50 -10.46
C PRO A 10 17.07 13.33 -10.78
N SER A 11 17.26 14.45 -11.47
CA SER A 11 16.18 15.26 -12.02
C SER A 11 15.64 14.52 -13.24
N PHE A 12 14.88 13.46 -13.00
CA PHE A 12 14.18 12.70 -14.02
C PHE A 12 12.99 13.54 -14.49
N ASN A 13 13.18 14.29 -15.59
CA ASN A 13 12.14 15.06 -16.23
C ASN A 13 11.38 14.12 -17.18
N VAL A 14 10.25 13.57 -16.71
CA VAL A 14 9.32 12.82 -17.57
C VAL A 14 8.69 13.79 -18.56
N PRO A 15 8.62 13.46 -19.86
CA PRO A 15 7.84 14.27 -20.80
C PRO A 15 6.37 14.22 -20.37
N TYR A 16 5.83 15.36 -19.93
CA TYR A 16 4.40 15.53 -19.65
C TYR A 16 3.64 15.43 -20.97
N ASN A 17 2.84 14.39 -21.11
CA ASN A 17 2.11 14.03 -22.32
C ASN A 17 0.70 14.63 -22.34
N TYR A 18 0.18 15.09 -21.19
CA TYR A 18 -1.19 15.62 -21.08
C TYR A 18 -1.23 17.08 -20.58
N THR A 19 -2.20 17.84 -21.08
CA THR A 19 -2.45 19.24 -20.71
C THR A 19 -3.78 19.39 -19.96
N GLY A 20 -3.85 20.32 -18.99
CA GLY A 20 -5.07 20.67 -18.26
C GLY A 20 -5.31 19.90 -16.94
N LEU A 21 -6.59 19.67 -16.59
CA LEU A 21 -7.01 19.03 -15.32
C LEU A 21 -6.51 17.58 -15.19
N ARG A 22 -6.37 16.90 -16.34
CA ARG A 22 -5.81 15.54 -16.42
C ARG A 22 -4.35 15.52 -15.98
N ASN A 23 -3.57 16.54 -16.32
CA ASN A 23 -2.19 16.65 -15.85
C ASN A 23 -2.13 16.80 -14.32
N ILE A 24 -2.98 17.64 -13.71
CA ILE A 24 -2.98 17.87 -12.26
C ILE A 24 -3.34 16.62 -11.46
N ILE A 25 -4.28 15.81 -11.96
CA ILE A 25 -4.77 14.61 -11.26
C ILE A 25 -3.83 13.41 -11.49
N PHE A 26 -3.24 13.30 -12.68
CA PHE A 26 -2.61 12.06 -13.13
C PHE A 26 -1.09 12.16 -13.38
N GLU A 27 -0.58 13.28 -13.89
CA GLU A 27 0.85 13.43 -14.22
C GLU A 27 1.62 14.23 -13.17
N ARG A 28 0.98 15.21 -12.55
CA ARG A 28 1.60 16.00 -11.49
C ARG A 28 1.75 15.10 -10.28
N ARG A 29 3.00 14.84 -9.87
CA ARG A 29 3.28 14.35 -8.52
C ARG A 29 2.63 15.34 -7.55
N LEU A 30 1.48 14.98 -6.98
CA LEU A 30 0.90 15.75 -5.89
C LEU A 30 1.99 15.93 -4.84
N ASP A 31 2.22 17.17 -4.41
CA ASP A 31 3.19 17.44 -3.37
C ASP A 31 2.85 16.56 -2.17
N THR A 32 3.85 15.95 -1.55
CA THR A 32 3.67 14.95 -0.49
C THR A 32 2.74 15.43 0.62
N LEU A 33 2.71 16.74 0.87
CA LEU A 33 1.80 17.40 1.80
C LEU A 33 0.32 17.26 1.39
N TRP A 34 -0.02 17.54 0.13
CA TRP A 34 -1.41 17.42 -0.35
C TRP A 34 -1.88 15.98 -0.35
N ALA A 35 -1.02 15.03 -0.74
CA ALA A 35 -1.34 13.61 -0.66
C ALA A 35 -1.64 13.19 0.80
N ALA A 36 -0.81 13.63 1.75
CA ALA A 36 -1.03 13.34 3.17
C ALA A 36 -2.34 13.94 3.70
N VAL A 37 -2.67 15.18 3.33
CA VAL A 37 -3.93 15.84 3.71
C VAL A 37 -5.14 15.07 3.16
N ILE A 38 -5.12 14.69 1.89
CA ILE A 38 -6.22 13.93 1.27
C ILE A 38 -6.40 12.57 1.97
N ILE A 39 -5.30 11.84 2.20
CA ILE A 39 -5.34 10.54 2.91
C ILE A 39 -5.88 10.74 4.33
N GLY A 40 -5.48 11.79 5.04
CA GLY A 40 -5.97 12.11 6.38
C GLY A 40 -7.47 12.43 6.41
N ILE A 41 -7.96 13.22 5.46
CA ILE A 41 -9.40 13.53 5.33
C ILE A 41 -10.19 12.24 5.04
N VAL A 42 -9.72 11.40 4.11
CA VAL A 42 -10.36 10.13 3.77
C VAL A 42 -10.35 9.16 4.97
N ALA A 43 -9.23 9.07 5.69
CA ALA A 43 -9.13 8.23 6.88
C ALA A 43 -10.05 8.72 8.01
N GLY A 44 -10.15 10.04 8.22
CA GLY A 44 -11.08 10.64 9.18
C GLY A 44 -12.54 10.39 8.81
N PHE A 45 -12.89 10.55 7.53
CA PHE A 45 -14.23 10.25 7.04
C PHE A 45 -14.56 8.76 7.16
N ALA A 46 -13.60 7.88 6.87
CA ALA A 46 -13.77 6.45 7.04
C ALA A 46 -13.99 6.08 8.51
N PHE A 47 -13.25 6.70 9.44
CA PHE A 47 -13.44 6.49 10.87
C PHE A 47 -14.83 6.95 11.33
N LEU A 48 -15.29 8.12 10.88
CA LEU A 48 -16.62 8.63 11.19
C LEU A 48 -17.72 7.72 10.64
N SER A 49 -17.59 7.26 9.40
CA SER A 49 -18.55 6.35 8.78
C SER A 49 -18.58 4.99 9.47
N ASN A 50 -17.44 4.52 9.99
CA ASN A 50 -17.34 3.27 10.72
C ASN A 50 -17.99 3.38 12.12
N TYR A 51 -17.76 4.48 12.83
CA TYR A 51 -18.45 4.79 14.08
C TYR A 51 -19.98 4.81 13.94
N LEU A 52 -20.49 5.44 12.87
CA LEU A 52 -21.93 5.50 12.57
C LEU A 52 -22.53 4.12 12.21
N ALA A 53 -21.71 3.22 11.65
CA ALA A 53 -22.15 1.87 11.27
C ALA A 53 -22.12 0.87 12.43
N HIS A 54 -21.75 1.28 13.65
CA HIS A 54 -21.55 0.42 14.84
C HIS A 54 -20.57 -0.75 14.62
N ASP A 55 -19.72 -0.65 13.60
CA ASP A 55 -18.70 -1.65 13.27
C ASP A 55 -17.37 -1.08 13.75
N TYR A 56 -16.55 -1.82 14.51
CA TYR A 56 -15.31 -1.32 15.14
C TYR A 56 -14.08 -1.61 14.26
N GLY A 57 -14.19 -1.32 12.98
CA GLY A 57 -13.18 -1.58 11.96
C GLY A 57 -12.51 -0.30 11.46
N GLY A 58 -11.45 0.16 12.13
CA GLY A 58 -10.64 1.28 11.64
C GLY A 58 -10.07 1.05 10.23
N PHE A 59 -9.46 2.10 9.64
CA PHE A 59 -8.86 2.07 8.30
C PHE A 59 -7.78 0.96 8.18
N SER A 60 -8.18 -0.22 7.71
CA SER A 60 -7.37 -1.44 7.65
C SER A 60 -7.71 -2.24 6.40
N ILE A 61 -6.70 -2.90 5.83
CA ILE A 61 -6.84 -3.70 4.61
C ILE A 61 -7.06 -5.18 4.96
N THR A 62 -6.43 -5.67 6.03
CA THR A 62 -6.42 -7.10 6.38
C THR A 62 -7.73 -7.57 7.01
N GLY A 63 -8.42 -6.71 7.79
CA GLY A 63 -9.72 -7.04 8.38
C GLY A 63 -10.80 -7.32 7.33
N PRO A 64 -11.08 -6.40 6.40
CA PRO A 64 -12.02 -6.63 5.31
C PRO A 64 -11.69 -7.84 4.43
N LEU A 65 -10.40 -8.09 4.17
CA LEU A 65 -9.96 -9.26 3.41
C LEU A 65 -10.33 -10.57 4.11
N SER A 66 -10.19 -10.63 5.44
CA SER A 66 -10.69 -11.79 6.20
C SER A 66 -12.20 -11.93 6.11
N SER A 67 -12.96 -10.83 6.20
CA SER A 67 -14.42 -10.85 6.04
C SER A 67 -14.85 -11.35 4.65
N TRP A 68 -14.14 -10.95 3.59
CA TRP A 68 -14.34 -11.49 2.24
C TRP A 68 -14.08 -12.99 2.16
N LEU A 69 -13.01 -13.49 2.79
CA LEU A 69 -12.72 -14.91 2.83
C LEU A 69 -13.81 -15.69 3.58
N THR A 70 -14.29 -15.17 4.71
CA THR A 70 -15.36 -15.81 5.46
C THR A 70 -16.70 -15.74 4.72
N PHE A 71 -16.97 -14.65 4.01
CA PHE A 71 -18.14 -14.54 3.13
C PHE A 71 -18.16 -15.62 2.05
N LEU A 72 -17.02 -15.84 1.38
CA LEU A 72 -16.87 -16.84 0.32
C LEU A 72 -16.92 -18.28 0.85
N THR A 73 -16.45 -18.53 2.07
CA THR A 73 -16.37 -19.89 2.65
C THR A 73 -17.59 -20.28 3.48
N SER A 74 -18.30 -19.33 4.08
CA SER A 74 -19.38 -19.58 5.05
C SER A 74 -20.78 -19.22 4.54
N ASN A 75 -21.00 -19.18 3.22
CA ASN A 75 -22.31 -18.98 2.58
C ASN A 75 -23.12 -17.78 3.12
N GLY A 76 -22.61 -16.56 2.93
CA GLY A 76 -23.48 -15.37 2.93
C GLY A 76 -23.69 -14.68 4.28
N MET A 77 -22.65 -14.57 5.13
CA MET A 77 -22.70 -13.59 6.21
C MET A 77 -22.89 -12.16 5.68
N SER A 78 -23.52 -11.30 6.47
CA SER A 78 -23.80 -9.90 6.12
C SER A 78 -22.55 -9.16 5.64
N ILE A 79 -22.69 -8.42 4.54
CA ILE A 79 -21.59 -7.62 3.98
C ILE A 79 -21.26 -6.49 4.96
N SER A 80 -20.07 -6.54 5.55
CA SER A 80 -19.56 -5.50 6.43
C SER A 80 -19.17 -4.24 5.64
N TRP A 81 -19.24 -3.08 6.29
CA TRP A 81 -18.88 -1.80 5.68
C TRP A 81 -17.44 -1.81 5.11
N GLY A 82 -16.51 -2.46 5.82
CA GLY A 82 -15.13 -2.62 5.37
C GLY A 82 -14.97 -3.38 4.04
N MET A 83 -15.89 -4.29 3.69
CA MET A 83 -15.82 -5.04 2.42
C MET A 83 -16.02 -4.12 1.22
N TYR A 84 -16.92 -3.14 1.31
CA TYR A 84 -17.12 -2.10 0.29
C TYR A 84 -15.88 -1.23 0.12
N PHE A 85 -15.18 -0.93 1.22
CA PHE A 85 -13.94 -0.16 1.18
C PHE A 85 -12.84 -0.86 0.37
N THR A 86 -12.67 -2.19 0.54
CA THR A 86 -11.72 -2.97 -0.28
C THR A 86 -12.05 -2.91 -1.77
N VAL A 87 -13.33 -3.07 -2.12
CA VAL A 87 -13.77 -2.95 -3.52
C VAL A 87 -13.51 -1.53 -4.06
N GLY A 88 -13.74 -0.51 -3.25
CA GLY A 88 -13.44 0.89 -3.59
C GLY A 88 -11.96 1.13 -3.92
N ILE A 89 -11.03 0.52 -3.18
CA ILE A 89 -9.59 0.62 -3.48
C ILE A 89 -9.26 -0.05 -4.83
N VAL A 90 -9.81 -1.24 -5.08
CA VAL A 90 -9.57 -1.97 -6.33
C VAL A 90 -10.12 -1.19 -7.51
N LEU A 91 -11.37 -0.72 -7.44
CA LEU A 91 -11.98 0.06 -8.50
C LEU A 91 -11.30 1.42 -8.69
N GLY A 92 -10.94 2.10 -7.61
CA GLY A 92 -10.26 3.39 -7.66
C GLY A 92 -8.88 3.29 -8.30
N SER A 93 -8.08 2.27 -7.94
CA SER A 93 -6.77 2.02 -8.56
C SER A 93 -6.89 1.65 -10.05
N PHE A 94 -7.93 0.90 -10.41
CA PHE A 94 -8.20 0.53 -11.80
C PHE A 94 -8.58 1.76 -12.67
N VAL A 95 -9.51 2.59 -12.20
CA VAL A 95 -9.89 3.84 -12.89
C VAL A 95 -8.70 4.79 -12.98
N CYS A 96 -7.87 4.87 -11.93
CA CYS A 96 -6.67 5.70 -11.92
C CYS A 96 -5.65 5.24 -12.98
N SER A 97 -5.39 3.93 -13.06
CA SER A 97 -4.48 3.34 -14.04
C SER A 97 -4.95 3.54 -15.49
N LEU A 98 -6.27 3.40 -15.74
CA LEU A 98 -6.88 3.70 -17.03
C LEU A 98 -6.74 5.18 -17.39
N GLY A 99 -6.95 6.08 -16.42
CA GLY A 99 -6.81 7.53 -16.59
C GLY A 99 -5.39 7.96 -16.96
N ASN A 100 -4.38 7.28 -16.42
CA ASN A 100 -2.97 7.48 -16.78
C ASN A 100 -2.61 6.93 -18.16
N GLY A 101 -3.38 5.98 -18.71
CA GLY A 101 -2.99 5.22 -19.89
C GLY A 101 -1.81 4.27 -19.64
N GLU A 102 -1.47 4.00 -18.37
CA GLU A 102 -0.37 3.12 -17.95
C GLU A 102 -0.83 1.68 -17.71
N PHE A 103 -2.10 1.37 -17.98
CA PHE A 103 -2.64 0.04 -17.79
C PHE A 103 -1.93 -0.97 -18.73
N LYS A 104 -1.08 -1.80 -18.13
CA LYS A 104 -0.36 -2.87 -18.80
C LYS A 104 -0.53 -4.15 -18.01
N LEU A 105 -1.07 -5.18 -18.66
CA LEU A 105 -1.13 -6.53 -18.08
C LEU A 105 0.29 -7.11 -18.07
N GLN A 106 0.93 -7.06 -16.91
CA GLN A 106 2.28 -7.57 -16.72
C GLN A 106 2.24 -9.01 -16.23
N GLY A 107 2.61 -9.95 -17.10
CA GLY A 107 2.84 -11.33 -16.70
C GLY A 107 4.10 -11.44 -15.83
N SER A 108 3.98 -12.11 -14.68
CA SER A 108 5.12 -12.44 -13.82
C SER A 108 5.75 -13.76 -14.25
N ASP A 109 7.09 -13.84 -14.22
CA ASP A 109 7.81 -15.12 -14.29
C ASP A 109 7.36 -16.03 -13.12
N GLY A 110 7.28 -17.35 -13.35
CA GLY A 110 6.82 -18.33 -12.37
C GLY A 110 7.66 -18.32 -11.10
N LYS A 111 8.97 -18.07 -11.21
CA LYS A 111 9.87 -17.91 -10.06
C LYS A 111 9.53 -16.67 -9.23
N THR A 112 9.19 -15.57 -9.89
CA THR A 112 8.79 -14.32 -9.23
C THR A 112 7.42 -14.45 -8.58
N LEU A 113 6.49 -15.15 -9.23
CA LEU A 113 5.16 -15.42 -8.68
C LEU A 113 5.25 -16.29 -7.43
N PHE A 114 6.09 -17.33 -7.43
CA PHE A 114 6.30 -18.18 -6.26
C PHE A 114 6.91 -17.42 -5.08
N LYS A 115 7.87 -16.53 -5.33
CA LYS A 115 8.42 -15.63 -4.29
C LYS A 115 7.36 -14.69 -3.73
N ALA A 116 6.53 -14.10 -4.60
CA ALA A 116 5.42 -13.24 -4.18
C ALA A 116 4.38 -14.01 -3.35
N PHE A 117 4.11 -15.26 -3.71
CA PHE A 117 3.19 -16.14 -2.98
C PHE A 117 3.70 -16.45 -1.56
N ILE A 118 4.98 -16.83 -1.43
CA ILE A 118 5.61 -17.03 -0.12
C ILE A 118 5.58 -15.74 0.72
N GLY A 119 5.89 -14.60 0.08
CA GLY A 119 5.82 -13.29 0.72
C GLY A 119 4.41 -12.96 1.22
N GLY A 120 3.37 -13.28 0.43
CA GLY A 120 1.97 -13.10 0.81
C GLY A 120 1.56 -13.92 2.02
N ILE A 121 2.00 -15.19 2.11
CA ILE A 121 1.76 -16.05 3.27
C ILE A 121 2.41 -15.47 4.53
N LEU A 122 3.68 -15.06 4.44
CA LEU A 122 4.40 -14.43 5.55
C LEU A 122 3.73 -13.13 6.00
N MET A 123 3.28 -12.30 5.05
CA MET A 123 2.57 -11.06 5.34
C MET A 123 1.22 -11.31 6.04
N GLY A 124 0.46 -12.31 5.58
CA GLY A 124 -0.82 -12.69 6.19
C GLY A 124 -0.64 -13.21 7.62
N PHE A 125 0.33 -14.10 7.84
CA PHE A 125 0.65 -14.62 9.17
C PHE A 125 1.11 -13.50 10.11
N GLY A 126 2.01 -12.64 9.65
CA GLY A 126 2.48 -11.48 10.40
C GLY A 126 1.36 -10.49 10.75
N ALA A 127 0.45 -10.22 9.82
CA ALA A 127 -0.69 -9.34 10.07
C ALA A 127 -1.67 -9.91 11.10
N GLY A 128 -1.85 -11.23 11.13
CA GLY A 128 -2.63 -11.92 12.17
C GLY A 128 -2.01 -11.75 13.55
N LEU A 129 -0.70 -11.98 13.67
CA LEU A 129 0.05 -11.81 14.93
C LEU A 129 0.07 -10.36 15.42
N ALA A 130 0.29 -9.41 14.51
CA ALA A 130 0.31 -7.98 14.82
C ALA A 130 -1.09 -7.36 14.99
N LYS A 131 -2.15 -8.15 14.76
CA LYS A 131 -3.56 -7.71 14.74
C LYS A 131 -3.78 -6.46 13.86
N GLY A 132 -3.06 -6.36 12.74
CA GLY A 132 -3.08 -5.18 11.90
C GLY A 132 -2.02 -5.18 10.81
N CYS A 133 -2.15 -4.26 9.87
CA CYS A 133 -1.17 -4.03 8.80
C CYS A 133 -0.41 -2.72 9.02
N LEU A 134 0.55 -2.40 8.16
CA LEU A 134 1.29 -1.13 8.20
C LEU A 134 0.35 0.07 8.19
N VAL A 135 -0.74 0.01 7.43
CA VAL A 135 -1.70 1.11 7.31
C VAL A 135 -2.49 1.29 8.62
N SER A 136 -3.00 0.21 9.23
CA SER A 136 -3.75 0.34 10.49
C SER A 136 -2.82 0.69 11.66
N ASN A 137 -1.77 -0.08 11.88
CA ASN A 137 -0.82 0.13 12.98
C ASN A 137 0.00 1.41 12.80
N GLY A 138 0.32 1.78 11.56
CA GLY A 138 1.19 2.92 11.26
C GLY A 138 0.49 4.23 10.99
N LEU A 139 -0.75 4.23 10.49
CA LEU A 139 -1.51 5.46 10.23
C LEU A 139 -2.57 5.72 11.32
N VAL A 140 -3.32 4.69 11.73
CA VAL A 140 -4.47 4.85 12.64
C VAL A 140 -4.02 4.78 14.09
N TYR A 141 -3.38 3.69 14.51
CA TYR A 141 -3.04 3.49 15.93
C TYR A 141 -1.95 4.45 16.44
N THR A 142 -1.05 4.90 15.57
CA THR A 142 -0.08 5.97 15.88
C THR A 142 -0.77 7.32 16.07
N ALA A 143 -1.75 7.66 15.23
CA ALA A 143 -2.55 8.88 15.37
C ALA A 143 -3.40 8.87 16.65
N MET A 144 -3.82 7.68 17.10
CA MET A 144 -4.48 7.49 18.40
C MET A 144 -3.50 7.40 19.58
N PHE A 145 -2.19 7.64 19.36
CA PHE A 145 -1.14 7.52 20.38
C PHE A 145 -1.13 6.19 21.15
N SER A 146 -1.50 5.09 20.49
CA SER A 146 -1.53 3.76 21.11
C SER A 146 -0.14 3.12 21.15
N ILE A 147 0.28 2.68 22.34
CA ILE A 147 1.57 1.99 22.56
C ILE A 147 1.68 0.73 21.69
N GLN A 148 0.57 0.00 21.50
CA GLN A 148 0.54 -1.18 20.64
C GLN A 148 0.89 -0.84 19.18
N GLY A 149 0.36 0.27 18.67
CA GLY A 149 0.66 0.73 17.31
C GLY A 149 2.13 1.08 17.13
N TRP A 150 2.72 1.77 18.11
CA TRP A 150 4.15 2.12 18.09
C TRP A 150 5.07 0.89 18.12
N ILE A 151 4.78 -0.08 19.00
CA ILE A 151 5.54 -1.35 19.04
C ILE A 151 5.42 -2.08 17.69
N ALA A 152 4.20 -2.20 17.16
CA ALA A 152 3.97 -2.91 15.91
C ALA A 152 4.67 -2.21 14.74
N LEU A 153 4.68 -0.88 14.71
CA LEU A 153 5.36 -0.10 13.68
C LEU A 153 6.87 -0.36 13.67
N ILE A 154 7.51 -0.35 14.85
CA ILE A 154 8.95 -0.63 14.98
C ILE A 154 9.27 -2.05 14.50
N SER A 155 8.47 -3.04 14.90
CA SER A 155 8.65 -4.43 14.45
C SER A 155 8.45 -4.58 12.95
N ILE A 156 7.45 -3.93 12.36
CA ILE A 156 7.21 -3.94 10.91
C ILE A 156 8.40 -3.29 10.18
N PHE A 157 8.90 -2.15 10.67
CA PHE A 157 10.05 -1.47 10.08
C PHE A 157 11.30 -2.37 10.08
N PHE A 158 11.56 -3.06 11.19
CA PHE A 158 12.67 -4.01 11.28
C PHE A 158 12.49 -5.20 10.35
N GLY A 159 11.27 -5.73 10.23
CA GLY A 159 10.92 -6.82 9.31
C GLY A 159 11.14 -6.45 7.84
N ILE A 160 10.68 -5.26 7.42
CA ILE A 160 10.89 -4.75 6.06
C ILE A 160 12.37 -4.56 5.78
N THR A 161 13.11 -3.96 6.71
CA THR A 161 14.55 -3.72 6.56
C THR A 161 15.31 -5.04 6.43
N CYS A 162 15.04 -6.01 7.31
CA CYS A 162 15.63 -7.34 7.26
C CYS A 162 15.30 -8.06 5.94
N SER A 163 14.04 -8.04 5.52
CA SER A 163 13.61 -8.65 4.25
C SER A 163 14.28 -7.99 3.03
N SER A 164 14.38 -6.66 3.02
CA SER A 164 15.06 -5.92 1.97
C SER A 164 16.54 -6.28 1.89
N LEU A 165 17.23 -6.37 3.02
CA LEU A 165 18.64 -6.76 3.08
C LEU A 165 18.86 -8.19 2.57
N LEU A 166 18.01 -9.13 2.99
CA LEU A 166 18.06 -10.50 2.50
C LEU A 166 17.87 -10.55 0.98
N MET A 167 16.88 -9.83 0.44
CA MET A 167 16.63 -9.82 -1.00
C MET A 167 17.80 -9.22 -1.79
N PHE A 168 18.41 -8.14 -1.32
CA PHE A 168 19.60 -7.56 -1.96
C PHE A 168 20.82 -8.47 -1.91
N GLN A 169 20.95 -9.29 -0.86
CA GLN A 169 22.04 -10.25 -0.74
C GLN A 169 21.86 -11.46 -1.67
N ILE A 170 20.60 -11.85 -1.94
CA ILE A 170 20.25 -13.06 -2.72
C ILE A 170 20.14 -12.75 -4.22
N ILE A 171 19.72 -11.55 -4.60
CA ILE A 171 19.61 -11.12 -6.00
C ILE A 171 20.55 -9.92 -6.22
N PRO A 172 21.70 -10.11 -6.89
CA PRO A 172 22.43 -8.98 -7.42
C PRO A 172 21.54 -8.30 -8.47
N SER A 173 21.32 -7.01 -8.26
CA SER A 173 20.52 -6.07 -9.03
C SER A 173 20.38 -6.37 -10.54
N HIS A 174 19.20 -6.84 -10.98
CA HIS A 174 18.79 -6.89 -12.39
C HIS A 174 18.42 -5.50 -12.97
N HIS A 175 19.01 -4.42 -12.43
CA HIS A 175 18.63 -3.02 -12.66
C HIS A 175 19.02 -2.45 -14.04
N LEU A 176 19.40 -3.28 -15.01
CA LEU A 176 19.84 -2.80 -16.33
C LEU A 176 18.95 -3.20 -17.51
N SER A 177 17.88 -4.00 -17.31
CA SER A 177 17.09 -4.50 -18.44
C SER A 177 15.84 -3.69 -18.81
N TYR A 178 15.49 -2.63 -18.05
CA TYR A 178 14.28 -1.81 -18.30
C TYR A 178 14.56 -0.40 -18.87
N VAL A 179 15.82 -0.01 -19.03
CA VAL A 179 16.19 1.27 -19.68
C VAL A 179 16.16 1.15 -21.21
N ASN A 180 15.94 -0.05 -21.77
CA ASN A 180 16.02 -0.32 -23.20
C ASN A 180 14.77 -1.01 -23.77
N ARG A 181 13.59 -0.56 -23.37
CA ARG A 181 12.30 -0.82 -24.05
C ARG A 181 11.39 0.39 -23.97
#